data_AF-A0A836BUL7-F1
#
_entry.id   AF-A0A836BUL7-F1
#
_cell.length_a   1.000
_cell.length_b   1.000
_cell.length_c   1.000
_cell.angle_alpha   90.00
_cell.angle_beta   90.00
_cell.angle_gamma   90.00
#
_symmetry.space_group_name_H-M   'P 1'
#
loop_
_entity.id
_entity.type
_entity.pdbx_description
1 polymer ?
#
loop_
_entity_poly.entity_id
_entity_poly.type
_entity_poly.pdbx_seq_one_letter_code
_entity_poly.pdbx_strand_id
1 'polypeptide(L)'
;MHALAAALAARQDAPSQAVAELLGLLQGAGPAVAMDVQISSFGGVGSTQLSNHLNAYGITTNLLTDNDNLRHCPRPPGSLPGAEEDARGTSGASTSAPGRKGSVPAGHAVQHQRRVRPRHVVYLYGDPLAAVASHYRRGHACHQAQKTSGHPSRLSPASFPVTFEQYVERGEDLFELEEHFRNWATAEAEGPIVMLRYERMFDPDVASRLFALLAGHKLSGEQLGEMAAAFVASHRQRSSQVSSELYDKMYGKLLASMDRLPPLYIRSAAAGGAAEEVLVTGHAESANGARAHHAGALGERMALEPAQTRYVGLGASAGVEDRVGVC
;
A
#
# COMPACT_ATOMS: atom_id res chain seq x y z
N MET A 1 -8.78 15.21 -7.03
CA MET A 1 -9.43 15.51 -8.32
C MET A 1 -10.04 14.26 -8.97
N HIS A 2 -9.26 13.22 -9.33
CA HIS A 2 -9.83 12.01 -9.96
C HIS A 2 -10.86 11.25 -9.10
N ALA A 3 -10.61 11.08 -7.79
CA ALA A 3 -11.60 10.45 -6.90
C ALA A 3 -12.91 11.26 -6.80
N LEU A 4 -12.83 12.59 -6.82
CA LEU A 4 -14.00 13.46 -6.82
C LEU A 4 -14.74 13.37 -8.15
N ALA A 5 -14.03 13.40 -9.28
CA ALA A 5 -14.62 13.21 -10.60
C ALA A 5 -15.32 11.83 -10.71
N ALA A 6 -14.66 10.76 -10.27
CA ALA A 6 -15.22 9.41 -10.28
C ALA A 6 -16.43 9.27 -9.35
N ALA A 7 -16.37 9.82 -8.14
CA ALA A 7 -17.49 9.82 -7.21
C ALA A 7 -18.69 10.63 -7.72
N LEU A 8 -18.44 11.77 -8.37
CA LEU A 8 -19.48 12.59 -8.99
C LEU A 8 -20.09 11.91 -10.22
N ALA A 9 -19.28 11.23 -11.04
CA ALA A 9 -19.72 10.51 -12.23
C ALA A 9 -20.49 9.21 -11.92
N ALA A 10 -20.26 8.58 -10.77
CA ALA A 10 -20.92 7.34 -10.36
C ALA A 10 -22.34 7.56 -9.77
N ARG A 11 -22.80 8.81 -9.64
CA ARG A 11 -24.15 9.11 -9.15
C ARG A 11 -25.18 8.76 -10.23
N GLN A 12 -26.26 8.07 -9.83
CA GLN A 12 -27.36 7.69 -10.73
C GLN A 12 -28.29 8.87 -11.06
N ASP A 13 -28.31 9.90 -10.22
CA ASP A 13 -29.10 11.10 -10.46
C ASP A 13 -28.44 11.99 -11.51
N ALA A 14 -29.25 12.70 -12.29
CA ALA A 14 -28.75 13.75 -13.17
C ALA A 14 -27.91 14.76 -12.35
N PRO A 15 -26.64 15.02 -12.73
CA PRO A 15 -25.80 15.94 -11.99
C PRO A 15 -26.43 17.33 -11.99
N SER A 16 -26.44 18.00 -10.83
CA SER A 16 -26.83 19.41 -10.80
C SER A 16 -25.90 20.23 -11.70
N GLN A 17 -26.36 21.40 -12.17
CA GLN A 17 -25.55 22.27 -13.01
C GLN A 17 -24.16 22.56 -12.40
N ALA A 18 -24.08 22.77 -11.08
CA ALA A 18 -22.81 22.95 -10.38
C ALA A 18 -21.89 21.71 -10.45
N VAL A 19 -22.44 20.49 -10.41
CA VAL A 19 -21.67 19.25 -10.59
C VAL A 19 -21.23 19.09 -12.04
N ALA A 20 -22.08 19.43 -13.00
CA ALA A 20 -21.73 19.41 -14.42
C ALA A 20 -20.62 20.43 -14.76
N GLU A 21 -20.69 21.64 -14.19
CA GLU A 21 -19.64 22.67 -14.31
C GLU A 21 -18.33 22.22 -13.66
N LEU A 22 -18.38 21.63 -12.46
CA LEU A 22 -17.20 21.07 -11.80
C LEU A 22 -16.60 19.91 -12.60
N LEU A 23 -17.43 19.00 -13.14
CA LEU A 23 -16.98 17.95 -14.04
C LEU A 23 -16.38 18.53 -15.33
N GLY A 24 -16.97 19.58 -15.87
CA GLY A 24 -16.45 20.31 -17.04
C GLY A 24 -15.09 20.95 -16.76
N LEU A 25 -14.89 21.55 -15.57
CA LEU A 25 -13.59 22.06 -15.14
C LEU A 25 -12.57 20.93 -14.93
N LEU A 26 -13.01 19.81 -14.35
CA LEU A 26 -12.16 18.63 -14.15
C LEU A 26 -11.75 17.95 -15.46
N GLN A 27 -12.64 17.94 -16.46
CA GLN A 27 -12.39 17.41 -17.80
C GLN A 27 -11.61 18.41 -18.68
N GLY A 28 -11.87 19.71 -18.48
CA GLY A 28 -11.25 20.83 -19.21
C GLY A 28 -9.89 21.26 -18.69
N ALA A 29 -9.46 20.77 -17.51
CA ALA A 29 -8.15 21.04 -16.91
C ALA A 29 -6.93 20.51 -17.73
N GLY A 30 -7.12 20.10 -18.98
CA GLY A 30 -6.05 19.68 -19.86
C GLY A 30 -5.46 18.30 -19.50
N PRO A 31 -4.37 17.88 -20.16
CA PRO A 31 -3.80 16.54 -20.01
C PRO A 31 -3.49 16.27 -18.54
N ALA A 32 -4.21 15.28 -18.00
CA ALA A 32 -4.10 14.65 -16.69
C ALA A 32 -3.10 15.31 -15.73
N VAL A 33 -3.62 15.96 -14.68
CA VAL A 33 -2.83 16.53 -13.58
C VAL A 33 -1.70 15.56 -13.23
N ALA A 34 -0.47 15.96 -13.58
CA ALA A 34 0.70 15.10 -13.43
C ALA A 34 0.84 14.74 -11.96
N MET A 35 0.78 13.43 -11.65
CA MET A 35 1.01 12.94 -10.30
C MET A 35 2.44 13.30 -9.89
N ASP A 36 2.61 13.96 -8.74
CA ASP A 36 3.95 14.29 -8.27
C ASP A 36 4.63 13.03 -7.72
N VAL A 37 3.95 12.29 -6.84
CA VAL A 37 4.55 11.15 -6.13
C VAL A 37 3.62 9.94 -6.16
N GLN A 38 4.08 8.84 -6.75
CA GLN A 38 3.47 7.53 -6.52
C GLN A 38 4.11 6.90 -5.26
N ILE A 39 3.28 6.48 -4.30
CA ILE A 39 3.73 5.77 -3.10
C ILE A 39 3.22 4.34 -3.15
N SER A 40 4.15 3.38 -3.11
CA SER A 40 3.87 1.96 -2.93
C SER A 40 4.48 1.42 -1.64
N SER A 41 3.89 0.36 -1.11
CA SER A 41 4.31 -0.35 0.11
C SER A 41 3.59 -1.70 0.18
N PHE A 42 4.12 -2.67 0.92
CA PHE A 42 3.36 -3.89 1.22
C PHE A 42 2.22 -3.69 2.25
N GLY A 43 1.95 -2.46 2.67
CA GLY A 43 0.92 -2.13 3.67
C GLY A 43 1.44 -2.17 5.11
N GLY A 44 0.67 -1.58 6.04
CA GLY A 44 0.99 -1.63 7.47
C GLY A 44 2.18 -0.76 7.93
N VAL A 45 2.84 -0.08 7.00
CA VAL A 45 4.05 0.76 7.22
C VAL A 45 3.79 2.26 7.05
N GLY A 46 2.59 2.75 7.39
CA GLY A 46 2.33 4.20 7.47
C GLY A 46 2.29 4.97 6.14
N SER A 47 2.13 4.31 4.98
CA SER A 47 2.08 5.00 3.68
C SER A 47 0.95 6.04 3.58
N THR A 48 -0.16 5.85 4.30
CA THR A 48 -1.25 6.83 4.38
C THR A 48 -0.81 8.12 5.09
N GLN A 49 0.02 8.02 6.14
CA GLN A 49 0.52 9.20 6.86
C GLN A 49 1.41 10.05 5.95
N LEU A 50 2.34 9.42 5.24
CA LEU A 50 3.19 10.12 4.27
C LEU A 50 2.38 10.77 3.14
N SER A 51 1.42 10.04 2.56
CA SER A 51 0.54 10.61 1.52
C SER A 51 -0.26 11.81 2.03
N ASN A 52 -0.87 11.71 3.23
CA ASN A 52 -1.63 12.81 3.82
C ASN A 52 -0.75 14.04 4.08
N HIS A 53 0.47 13.82 4.58
CA HIS A 53 1.43 14.90 4.81
C HIS A 53 1.82 15.60 3.51
N LEU A 54 2.17 14.86 2.47
CA LEU A 54 2.47 15.42 1.13
C LEU A 54 1.28 16.21 0.56
N ASN A 55 0.07 15.66 0.66
CA ASN A 55 -1.14 16.30 0.16
C ASN A 55 -1.45 17.62 0.89
N ALA A 56 -1.14 17.73 2.18
CA ALA A 56 -1.32 18.95 2.96
C ALA A 56 -0.45 20.12 2.46
N TYR A 57 0.65 19.83 1.75
CA TYR A 57 1.54 20.80 1.12
C TYR A 57 1.36 20.90 -0.41
N GLY A 58 0.23 20.41 -0.95
CA GLY A 58 -0.07 20.52 -2.38
C GLY A 58 0.72 19.58 -3.30
N ILE A 59 1.39 18.57 -2.73
CA ILE A 59 2.05 17.50 -3.48
C ILE A 59 1.04 16.40 -3.76
N THR A 60 0.76 16.13 -5.02
CA THR A 60 -0.25 15.15 -5.45
C THR A 60 0.28 13.73 -5.35
N THR A 61 -0.52 12.84 -4.74
CA THR A 61 -0.19 11.42 -4.57
C THR A 61 -1.24 10.51 -5.19
N ASN A 62 -0.93 9.21 -5.32
CA ASN A 62 -1.90 8.18 -5.71
C ASN A 62 -3.02 8.01 -4.67
N LEU A 63 -4.13 7.36 -5.05
CA LEU A 63 -5.34 7.30 -4.23
C LEU A 63 -5.09 6.64 -2.86
N LEU A 64 -5.63 7.25 -1.81
CA LEU A 64 -5.54 6.71 -0.44
C LEU A 64 -6.33 5.42 -0.27
N THR A 65 -7.40 5.23 -1.05
CA THR A 65 -8.27 4.04 -1.00
C THR A 65 -7.68 2.82 -1.70
N ASP A 66 -6.55 2.97 -2.40
CA ASP A 66 -5.93 1.91 -3.21
C ASP A 66 -6.85 1.39 -4.33
N ASN A 67 -7.85 2.19 -4.75
CA ASN A 67 -8.71 1.83 -5.89
C ASN A 67 -7.97 1.89 -7.24
N ASP A 68 -6.78 2.49 -7.27
CA ASP A 68 -5.89 2.50 -8.44
C ASP A 68 -4.92 1.31 -8.45
N ASN A 69 -4.93 0.46 -7.42
CA ASN A 69 -4.02 -0.67 -7.22
C ASN A 69 -2.52 -0.30 -7.24
N LEU A 70 -2.17 0.97 -7.03
CA LEU A 70 -0.78 1.42 -7.08
C LEU A 70 -0.09 1.32 -5.71
N ARG A 71 -0.84 1.32 -4.61
CA ARG A 71 -0.27 1.40 -3.26
C ARG A 71 0.32 0.09 -2.78
N HIS A 72 -0.21 -1.03 -3.25
CA HIS A 72 0.20 -2.39 -2.88
C HIS A 72 0.64 -3.21 -4.10
N CYS A 73 1.08 -2.52 -5.16
CA CYS A 73 1.55 -3.17 -6.36
C CYS A 73 2.81 -4.00 -6.03
N PRO A 74 2.85 -5.30 -6.35
CA PRO A 74 3.96 -6.19 -5.96
C PRO A 74 5.28 -5.86 -6.65
N ARG A 75 5.24 -5.01 -7.69
CA ARG A 75 6.41 -4.65 -8.50
C ARG A 75 6.39 -3.15 -8.87
N PRO A 76 7.56 -2.55 -9.17
CA PRO A 76 7.62 -1.15 -9.58
C PRO A 76 7.00 -0.89 -10.97
N PRO A 77 6.65 0.37 -11.29
CA PRO A 77 6.23 0.74 -12.64
C PRO A 77 7.32 0.41 -13.67
N GLY A 78 6.93 -0.15 -14.81
CA GLY A 78 7.87 -0.51 -15.87
C GLY A 78 8.50 -1.90 -15.76
N SER A 79 8.38 -2.57 -14.61
CA SER A 79 8.72 -4.00 -14.55
C SER A 79 7.65 -4.77 -15.31
N LEU A 80 7.76 -4.83 -16.63
CA LEU A 80 6.95 -5.75 -17.40
C LEU A 80 7.33 -7.16 -16.90
N PRO A 81 6.38 -7.98 -16.43
CA PRO A 81 6.51 -9.37 -16.80
C PRO A 81 6.54 -9.36 -18.33
N GLY A 82 7.63 -9.79 -18.96
CA GLY A 82 7.51 -10.26 -20.33
C GLY A 82 6.32 -11.23 -20.34
N ALA A 83 5.35 -11.00 -21.23
CA ALA A 83 4.10 -11.74 -21.41
C ALA A 83 2.83 -11.13 -20.78
N GLU A 84 1.91 -10.81 -21.69
CA GLU A 84 0.47 -10.61 -21.52
C GLU A 84 -0.28 -11.85 -20.97
N GLU A 85 0.40 -12.84 -20.37
CA GLU A 85 -0.17 -14.17 -20.11
C GLU A 85 -0.90 -14.29 -18.76
N ASP A 86 -0.46 -13.65 -17.69
CA ASP A 86 -1.04 -13.94 -16.36
C ASP A 86 -2.29 -13.11 -16.01
N ALA A 87 -2.55 -11.99 -16.69
CA ALA A 87 -3.79 -11.24 -16.51
C ALA A 87 -5.01 -11.91 -17.20
N ARG A 88 -4.79 -12.96 -18.01
CA ARG A 88 -5.89 -13.78 -18.60
C ARG A 88 -6.24 -15.01 -17.76
N GLY A 89 -5.59 -15.22 -16.62
CA GLY A 89 -5.74 -16.41 -15.78
C GLY A 89 -6.91 -16.44 -14.81
N THR A 90 -8.09 -15.89 -15.13
CA THR A 90 -9.35 -16.16 -14.38
C THR A 90 -10.60 -16.18 -15.26
N SER A 91 -10.57 -16.86 -16.42
CA SER A 91 -11.80 -17.44 -16.97
C SER A 91 -11.73 -18.94 -16.76
N GLY A 92 -12.46 -19.44 -15.76
CA GLY A 92 -12.51 -20.85 -15.42
C GLY A 92 -12.84 -21.71 -16.64
N ALA A 93 -12.15 -22.84 -16.76
CA ALA A 93 -12.54 -23.95 -17.61
C ALA A 93 -13.91 -24.46 -17.12
N SER A 94 -14.98 -23.86 -17.65
CA SER A 94 -16.33 -24.39 -17.58
C SER A 94 -16.36 -25.62 -18.49
N THR A 95 -16.30 -26.80 -17.89
CA THR A 95 -16.67 -28.05 -18.54
C THR A 95 -18.09 -27.91 -19.06
N SER A 96 -18.19 -27.95 -20.38
CA SER A 96 -19.40 -27.85 -21.20
C SER A 96 -20.59 -28.64 -20.67
N ALA A 97 -21.64 -27.93 -20.24
CA ALA A 97 -23.02 -28.43 -20.29
C ALA A 97 -23.73 -27.75 -21.50
N PRO A 98 -24.34 -28.52 -22.42
CA PRO A 98 -25.03 -27.94 -23.56
C PRO A 98 -26.42 -27.43 -23.14
N GLY A 99 -26.68 -26.13 -23.33
CA GLY A 99 -28.05 -25.63 -23.44
C GLY A 99 -28.43 -24.51 -22.47
N ARG A 100 -27.97 -23.29 -22.75
CA ARG A 100 -28.77 -22.07 -22.54
C ARG A 100 -28.22 -20.92 -23.37
N LYS A 101 -28.95 -20.54 -24.43
CA LYS A 101 -28.72 -19.31 -25.20
C LYS A 101 -29.19 -18.12 -24.37
N GLY A 102 -28.36 -17.67 -23.42
CA GLY A 102 -28.51 -16.39 -22.74
C GLY A 102 -27.35 -15.51 -23.12
N SER A 103 -27.61 -14.44 -23.88
CA SER A 103 -26.61 -13.43 -24.23
C SER A 103 -26.09 -12.75 -22.96
N VAL A 104 -24.85 -13.04 -22.57
CA VAL A 104 -24.16 -12.31 -21.51
C VAL A 104 -23.79 -10.93 -22.05
N PRO A 105 -24.15 -9.82 -21.37
CA PRO A 105 -23.78 -8.49 -21.81
C PRO A 105 -22.25 -8.36 -21.87
N ALA A 106 -21.77 -7.79 -22.97
CA ALA A 106 -20.35 -7.61 -23.27
C ALA A 106 -19.59 -7.05 -22.06
N GLY A 107 -18.56 -7.78 -21.64
CA GLY A 107 -17.73 -7.45 -20.49
C GLY A 107 -17.24 -6.01 -20.54
N HIS A 108 -17.33 -5.32 -19.41
CA HIS A 108 -16.75 -4.00 -19.22
C HIS A 108 -15.27 -4.05 -19.57
N ALA A 109 -14.92 -3.56 -20.76
CA ALA A 109 -13.55 -3.34 -21.15
C ALA A 109 -12.92 -2.50 -20.04
N VAL A 110 -11.92 -3.04 -19.36
CA VAL A 110 -11.12 -2.31 -18.38
C VAL A 110 -10.53 -1.14 -19.15
N GLN A 111 -11.13 0.04 -18.99
CA GLN A 111 -10.60 1.25 -19.57
C GLN A 111 -9.19 1.39 -19.04
N HIS A 112 -8.21 1.18 -19.92
CA HIS A 112 -6.81 1.48 -19.67
C HIS A 112 -6.73 2.99 -19.44
N GLN A 113 -6.96 3.41 -18.20
CA GLN A 113 -6.76 4.79 -17.78
C GLN A 113 -5.35 5.14 -18.21
N ARG A 114 -5.23 6.18 -19.06
CA ARG A 114 -3.94 6.71 -19.49
C ARG A 114 -3.09 6.91 -18.25
N ARG A 115 -2.05 6.09 -18.09
CA ARG A 115 -1.19 6.12 -16.92
C ARG A 115 -0.44 7.44 -16.94
N VAL A 116 -0.72 8.28 -15.94
CA VAL A 116 0.05 9.48 -15.69
C VAL A 116 1.37 9.04 -15.07
N ARG A 117 2.49 9.32 -15.74
CA ARG A 117 3.81 9.01 -15.21
C ARG A 117 4.08 9.91 -13.99
N PRO A 118 4.30 9.36 -12.78
CA PRO A 118 4.66 10.17 -11.63
C PRO A 118 6.02 10.84 -11.82
N ARG A 119 6.24 12.00 -11.20
CA ARG A 119 7.59 12.61 -11.14
C ARG A 119 8.53 11.77 -10.27
N HIS A 120 8.02 11.25 -9.16
CA HIS A 120 8.76 10.41 -8.23
C HIS A 120 7.98 9.15 -7.88
N VAL A 121 8.70 8.03 -7.75
CA VAL A 121 8.15 6.77 -7.22
C VAL A 121 8.83 6.51 -5.89
N VAL A 122 8.05 6.35 -4.84
CA VAL A 122 8.51 6.02 -3.49
C VAL A 122 8.06 4.61 -3.15
N TYR A 123 9.00 3.78 -2.70
CA TYR A 123 8.70 2.51 -2.06
C TYR A 123 8.99 2.60 -0.56
N LEU A 124 7.92 2.58 0.22
CA LEU A 124 7.97 2.61 1.68
C LEU A 124 7.97 1.19 2.21
N TYR A 125 9.03 0.83 2.92
CA TYR A 125 9.19 -0.47 3.60
C TYR A 125 9.48 -0.25 5.08
N GLY A 126 9.28 -1.29 5.89
CA GLY A 126 9.45 -1.21 7.33
C GLY A 126 9.55 -2.59 7.95
N ASP A 127 9.40 -2.67 9.26
CA ASP A 127 9.38 -3.95 9.96
C ASP A 127 8.24 -4.86 9.43
N PRO A 128 8.56 -6.04 8.86
CA PRO A 128 7.58 -6.89 8.19
C PRO A 128 6.58 -7.52 9.16
N LEU A 129 7.02 -7.98 10.34
CA LEU A 129 6.08 -8.55 11.32
C LEU A 129 5.18 -7.48 11.91
N ALA A 130 5.71 -6.30 12.23
CA ALA A 130 4.88 -5.20 12.72
C ALA A 130 3.85 -4.74 11.67
N ALA A 131 4.19 -4.82 10.38
CA ALA A 131 3.25 -4.56 9.30
C ALA A 131 2.12 -5.60 9.25
N VAL A 132 2.45 -6.90 9.30
CA VAL A 132 1.44 -7.96 9.35
C VAL A 132 0.55 -7.84 10.60
N ALA A 133 1.14 -7.63 11.78
CA ALA A 133 0.41 -7.37 13.01
C ALA A 133 -0.55 -6.17 12.88
N SER A 134 -0.14 -5.12 12.18
CA SER A 134 -1.02 -3.98 11.88
C SER A 134 -2.19 -4.36 10.98
N HIS A 135 -2.08 -5.34 10.09
CA HIS A 135 -3.21 -5.81 9.27
C HIS A 135 -4.17 -6.69 10.06
N TYR A 136 -3.65 -7.56 10.94
CA TYR A 136 -4.46 -8.35 11.87
C TYR A 136 -5.29 -7.46 12.80
N ARG A 137 -4.67 -6.46 13.43
CA ARG A 137 -5.35 -5.52 14.34
C ARG A 137 -6.53 -4.79 13.69
N ARG A 138 -6.51 -4.60 12.38
CA ARG A 138 -7.57 -3.91 11.61
C ARG A 138 -8.57 -4.85 10.96
N GLY A 139 -8.43 -6.18 11.11
CA GLY A 139 -9.28 -7.15 10.43
C GLY A 139 -9.09 -7.19 8.91
N HIS A 140 -7.90 -6.83 8.41
CA HIS A 140 -7.61 -6.73 6.98
C HIS A 140 -6.48 -7.66 6.51
N ALA A 141 -6.07 -8.64 7.32
CA ALA A 141 -4.93 -9.50 7.02
C ALA A 141 -5.10 -10.29 5.71
N CYS A 142 -6.18 -11.07 5.58
CA CYS A 142 -6.43 -11.87 4.36
C CYS A 142 -6.56 -10.98 3.11
N HIS A 143 -7.34 -9.89 3.20
CA HIS A 143 -7.55 -8.96 2.09
C HIS A 143 -6.25 -8.30 1.64
N GLN A 144 -5.39 -7.91 2.59
CA GLN A 144 -4.10 -7.35 2.25
C GLN A 144 -3.17 -8.39 1.61
N ALA A 145 -3.10 -9.59 2.18
CA ALA A 145 -2.28 -10.67 1.65
C ALA A 145 -2.67 -10.99 0.20
N GLN A 146 -3.96 -11.01 -0.13
CA GLN A 146 -4.46 -11.17 -1.50
C GLN A 146 -3.98 -10.08 -2.47
N LYS A 147 -3.79 -8.84 -1.98
CA LYS A 147 -3.26 -7.74 -2.81
C LYS A 147 -1.76 -7.85 -3.02
N THR A 148 -1.01 -8.25 -1.99
CA THR A 148 0.46 -8.24 -2.02
C THR A 148 1.07 -9.50 -2.62
N SER A 149 0.43 -10.66 -2.50
CA SER A 149 1.01 -11.96 -2.84
C SER A 149 1.10 -12.26 -4.34
N GLY A 150 0.60 -11.41 -5.23
CA GLY A 150 0.53 -11.70 -6.68
C GLY A 150 -0.34 -12.93 -7.07
N HIS A 151 -0.81 -13.72 -6.09
CA HIS A 151 -1.53 -14.98 -6.25
C HIS A 151 -2.79 -15.00 -5.39
N PRO A 152 -3.74 -14.07 -5.57
CA PRO A 152 -4.93 -13.93 -4.72
C PRO A 152 -5.79 -15.19 -4.64
N SER A 153 -5.79 -16.02 -5.70
CA SER A 153 -6.58 -17.26 -5.77
C SER A 153 -6.13 -18.34 -4.79
N ARG A 154 -4.89 -18.26 -4.27
CA ARG A 154 -4.38 -19.21 -3.26
C ARG A 154 -4.85 -18.89 -1.84
N LEU A 155 -5.39 -17.68 -1.63
CA LEU A 155 -5.75 -17.18 -0.31
C LEU A 155 -7.27 -17.06 -0.22
N SER A 156 -7.85 -17.71 0.78
CA SER A 156 -9.28 -17.61 1.08
C SER A 156 -9.47 -17.26 2.55
N PRO A 157 -10.52 -16.49 2.92
CA PRO A 157 -10.82 -16.22 4.33
C PRO A 157 -11.00 -17.49 5.18
N ALA A 158 -11.44 -18.60 4.57
CA ALA A 158 -11.64 -19.88 5.25
C ALA A 158 -10.34 -20.60 5.61
N SER A 159 -9.26 -20.37 4.86
CA SER A 159 -7.95 -21.03 5.05
C SER A 159 -6.88 -20.09 5.60
N PHE A 160 -7.20 -18.81 5.78
CA PHE A 160 -6.28 -17.80 6.28
C PHE A 160 -6.23 -17.83 7.82
N PRO A 161 -5.04 -17.73 8.45
CA PRO A 161 -4.95 -17.74 9.92
C PRO A 161 -5.77 -16.60 10.54
N VAL A 162 -6.57 -16.91 11.55
CA VAL A 162 -7.54 -15.98 12.15
C VAL A 162 -6.83 -14.96 13.03
N THR A 163 -5.76 -15.36 13.71
CA THR A 163 -4.97 -14.49 14.59
C THR A 163 -3.54 -14.32 14.08
N PHE A 164 -2.87 -13.27 14.57
CA PHE A 164 -1.47 -13.01 14.25
C PHE A 164 -0.55 -14.13 14.76
N GLU A 165 -0.84 -14.68 15.94
CA GLU A 165 -0.08 -15.77 16.55
C GLU A 165 -0.19 -17.05 15.72
N GLN A 166 -1.40 -17.38 15.24
CA GLN A 166 -1.60 -18.52 14.34
C GLN A 166 -0.83 -18.36 13.02
N TYR A 167 -0.77 -17.14 12.50
CA TYR A 167 0.01 -16.83 11.30
C TYR A 167 1.51 -17.03 11.52
N VAL A 168 2.05 -16.48 12.61
CA VAL A 168 3.48 -16.63 12.94
C VAL A 168 3.82 -18.09 13.24
N GLU A 169 2.99 -18.81 13.98
CA GLU A 169 3.19 -20.23 14.29
C GLU A 169 3.20 -21.11 13.04
N ARG A 170 2.39 -20.76 12.04
CA ARG A 170 2.38 -21.46 10.75
C ARG A 170 3.70 -21.31 9.98
N GLY A 171 4.42 -20.20 10.15
CA GLY A 171 5.74 -19.99 9.51
C GLY A 171 5.70 -19.77 7.99
N GLU A 172 4.52 -19.60 7.39
CA GLU A 172 4.35 -19.36 5.95
C GLU A 172 4.20 -17.87 5.62
N ASP A 173 4.98 -17.37 4.65
CA ASP A 173 4.84 -16.01 4.11
C ASP A 173 3.63 -15.89 3.18
N LEU A 174 2.41 -15.89 3.75
CA LEU A 174 1.18 -15.73 2.98
C LEU A 174 1.00 -14.33 2.35
N PHE A 175 1.77 -13.34 2.80
CA PHE A 175 1.73 -11.98 2.26
C PHE A 175 2.71 -11.80 1.10
N GLU A 176 3.64 -12.74 0.93
CA GLU A 176 4.82 -12.69 0.09
C GLU A 176 5.64 -11.40 0.29
N LEU A 177 5.83 -10.97 1.55
CA LEU A 177 6.54 -9.74 1.87
C LEU A 177 8.00 -9.78 1.41
N GLU A 178 8.65 -10.95 1.48
CA GLU A 178 10.03 -11.09 1.02
C GLU A 178 10.14 -10.91 -0.50
N GLU A 179 9.25 -11.56 -1.25
CA GLU A 179 9.15 -11.42 -2.71
C GLU A 179 8.77 -10.00 -3.12
N HIS A 180 7.77 -9.41 -2.46
CA HIS A 180 7.33 -8.04 -2.70
C HIS A 180 8.46 -7.04 -2.45
N PHE A 181 9.20 -7.18 -1.33
CA PHE A 181 10.34 -6.31 -1.04
C PHE A 181 11.44 -6.48 -2.08
N ARG A 182 11.82 -7.73 -2.39
CA ARG A 182 12.85 -8.03 -3.39
C ARG A 182 12.50 -7.48 -4.76
N ASN A 183 11.26 -7.63 -5.23
CA ASN A 183 10.82 -7.07 -6.50
C ASN A 183 11.03 -5.55 -6.57
N TRP A 184 10.67 -4.83 -5.50
CA TRP A 184 10.92 -3.39 -5.41
C TRP A 184 12.38 -3.02 -5.19
N ALA A 185 13.20 -3.91 -4.62
CA ALA A 185 14.62 -3.68 -4.42
C ALA A 185 15.47 -3.99 -5.68
N THR A 186 15.04 -4.92 -6.54
CA THR A 186 15.91 -5.47 -7.60
C THR A 186 15.32 -5.48 -9.01
N ALA A 187 13.99 -5.44 -9.20
CA ALA A 187 13.41 -5.51 -10.53
C ALA A 187 13.64 -4.21 -11.32
N GLU A 188 13.72 -4.31 -12.65
CA GLU A 188 13.78 -3.13 -13.55
C GLU A 188 12.61 -2.18 -13.29
N ALA A 189 12.84 -0.88 -13.49
CA ALA A 189 11.77 0.11 -13.44
C ALA A 189 11.91 1.14 -14.55
N GLU A 190 10.80 1.80 -14.88
CA GLU A 190 10.75 2.91 -15.84
C GLU A 190 11.54 4.15 -15.37
N GLY A 191 12.00 4.20 -14.13
CA GLY A 191 12.72 5.32 -13.57
C GLY A 191 13.27 5.05 -12.17
N PRO A 192 13.94 6.05 -11.58
CA PRO A 192 14.48 5.95 -10.24
C PRO A 192 13.39 5.73 -9.18
N ILE A 193 13.70 4.94 -8.16
CA ILE A 193 12.81 4.67 -7.03
C ILE A 193 13.44 5.17 -5.75
N VAL A 194 12.69 5.97 -5.01
CA VAL A 194 13.06 6.40 -3.66
C VAL A 194 12.69 5.29 -2.69
N MET A 195 13.70 4.60 -2.17
CA MET A 195 13.54 3.54 -1.19
C MET A 195 13.60 4.17 0.20
N LEU A 196 12.53 4.04 0.99
CA LEU A 196 12.36 4.73 2.26
C LEU A 196 12.01 3.74 3.39
N ARG A 197 12.80 3.76 4.47
CA ARG A 197 12.57 2.99 5.70
C ARG A 197 11.61 3.75 6.63
N TYR A 198 10.44 3.17 6.90
CA TYR A 198 9.40 3.76 7.74
C TYR A 198 9.93 4.14 9.13
N GLU A 199 10.68 3.26 9.79
CA GLU A 199 11.17 3.49 11.15
C GLU A 199 12.12 4.68 11.26
N ARG A 200 12.68 5.14 10.13
CA ARG A 200 13.70 6.20 10.06
C ARG A 200 13.24 7.42 9.28
N MET A 201 12.05 7.39 8.65
CA MET A 201 11.55 8.51 7.84
C MET A 201 11.23 9.78 8.64
N PHE A 202 11.15 9.65 9.97
CA PHE A 202 10.95 10.76 10.91
C PHE A 202 12.25 11.30 11.50
N ASP A 203 13.41 10.75 11.13
CA ASP A 203 14.68 11.34 11.52
C ASP A 203 14.83 12.70 10.79
N PRO A 204 15.25 13.78 11.47
CA PRO A 204 15.26 15.13 10.89
C PRO A 204 16.03 15.25 9.57
N ASP A 205 17.17 14.56 9.45
CA ASP A 205 18.01 14.55 8.27
C ASP A 205 17.39 13.73 7.12
N VAL A 206 16.75 12.59 7.44
CA VAL A 206 16.02 11.76 6.48
C VAL A 206 14.80 12.51 5.93
N ALA A 207 13.98 13.09 6.82
CA ALA A 207 12.78 13.84 6.45
C ALA A 207 13.11 15.06 5.57
N SER A 208 14.14 15.83 5.95
CA SER A 208 14.56 17.01 5.18
C SER A 208 14.99 16.64 3.76
N ARG A 209 15.78 15.57 3.60
CA ARG A 209 16.23 15.09 2.29
C ARG A 209 15.08 14.54 1.46
N LEU A 210 14.19 13.76 2.09
CA LEU A 210 13.01 13.21 1.46
C LEU A 210 12.14 14.32 0.85
N PHE A 211 11.84 15.36 1.61
CA PHE A 211 10.98 16.44 1.10
C PHE A 211 11.69 17.34 0.08
N ALA A 212 12.98 17.62 0.24
CA ALA A 212 13.75 18.30 -0.79
C ALA A 212 13.69 17.54 -2.14
N LEU A 213 13.78 16.21 -2.10
CA LEU A 213 13.67 15.35 -3.28
C LEU A 213 12.25 15.35 -3.88
N LEU A 214 11.22 15.20 -3.06
CA LEU A 214 9.84 14.98 -3.53
C LEU A 214 9.06 16.27 -3.82
N ALA A 215 9.45 17.40 -3.24
CA ALA A 215 8.68 18.64 -3.24
C ALA A 215 9.49 19.89 -3.63
N GLY A 216 10.81 19.76 -3.87
CA GLY A 216 11.68 20.89 -4.21
C GLY A 216 11.32 21.60 -5.52
N HIS A 217 10.52 20.98 -6.39
CA HIS A 217 9.98 21.63 -7.60
C HIS A 217 8.79 22.56 -7.33
N LYS A 218 8.21 22.51 -6.12
CA LYS A 218 6.98 23.24 -5.75
C LYS A 218 7.16 24.16 -4.56
N LEU A 219 8.05 23.80 -3.63
CA LEU A 219 8.20 24.48 -2.35
C LEU A 219 9.56 25.17 -2.24
N SER A 220 9.60 26.32 -1.56
CA SER A 220 10.84 27.01 -1.22
C SER A 220 11.64 26.24 -0.15
N GLY A 221 12.92 26.58 0.02
CA GLY A 221 13.76 25.98 1.07
C GLY A 221 13.19 26.15 2.49
N GLU A 222 12.58 27.30 2.77
CA GLU A 222 11.90 27.57 4.05
C GLU A 222 10.68 26.66 4.23
N GLN A 223 9.80 26.57 3.23
CA GLN A 223 8.63 25.70 3.25
C GLN A 223 9.00 24.22 3.38
N LEU A 224 10.11 23.79 2.76
CA LEU A 224 10.64 22.44 2.90
C LEU A 224 11.11 22.16 4.34
N GLY A 225 11.78 23.13 4.97
CA GLY A 225 12.20 23.04 6.37
C GLY A 225 11.02 22.91 7.33
N GLU A 226 9.98 23.72 7.13
CA GLU A 226 8.72 23.64 7.90
C GLU A 226 8.02 22.30 7.69
N MET A 227 7.92 21.84 6.44
CA MET A 227 7.33 20.56 6.08
C MET A 227 8.05 19.39 6.76
N ALA A 228 9.39 19.40 6.77
CA ALA A 228 10.19 18.39 7.44
C ALA A 228 9.97 18.41 8.96
N ALA A 229 10.08 19.58 9.59
CA ALA A 229 9.88 19.73 11.03
C ALA A 229 8.48 19.27 11.47
N ALA A 230 7.43 19.64 10.73
CA ALA A 230 6.06 19.21 11.00
C ALA A 230 5.91 17.68 10.88
N PHE A 231 6.57 17.06 9.90
CA PHE A 231 6.51 15.60 9.73
C PHE A 231 7.18 14.87 10.89
N VAL A 232 8.38 15.30 11.28
CA VAL A 232 9.13 14.76 12.42
C VAL A 232 8.29 14.87 13.70
N ALA A 233 7.68 16.03 13.94
CA ALA A 233 6.79 16.25 15.10
C ALA A 233 5.52 15.38 15.07
N SER A 234 5.10 14.94 13.88
CA SER A 234 3.94 14.04 13.71
C SER A 234 4.25 12.59 14.06
N HIS A 235 5.50 12.24 14.37
CA HIS A 235 5.87 10.87 14.70
C HIS A 235 5.05 10.36 15.89
N ARG A 236 4.49 9.16 15.71
CA ARG A 236 3.76 8.42 16.72
C ARG A 236 4.37 7.04 16.81
N GLN A 237 4.55 6.55 18.04
CA GLN A 237 4.98 5.18 18.26
C GLN A 237 3.95 4.22 17.63
N ARG A 238 4.44 3.22 16.88
CA ARG A 238 3.56 2.18 16.32
C ARG A 238 2.88 1.42 17.46
N SER A 239 1.59 1.19 17.31
CA SER A 239 0.82 0.32 18.20
C SER A 239 1.07 -1.16 17.97
N SER A 240 1.58 -1.52 16.79
CA SER A 240 1.90 -2.91 16.43
C SER A 240 3.34 -3.22 16.85
N GLN A 241 3.52 -3.48 18.13
CA GLN A 241 4.79 -3.98 18.69
C GLN A 241 4.80 -5.51 18.62
N VAL A 242 5.94 -6.09 18.28
CA VAL A 242 6.12 -7.53 18.11
C VAL A 242 7.31 -7.96 18.96
N SER A 243 7.15 -9.06 19.71
CA SER A 243 8.26 -9.64 20.49
C SER A 243 9.39 -10.09 19.57
N SER A 244 10.64 -9.91 20.00
CA SER A 244 11.81 -10.34 19.24
C SER A 244 11.84 -11.85 18.97
N GLU A 245 11.25 -12.67 19.84
CA GLU A 245 11.20 -14.13 19.70
C GLU A 245 10.38 -14.58 18.46
N LEU A 246 9.46 -13.75 17.98
CA LEU A 246 8.65 -14.07 16.81
C LEU A 246 9.45 -13.96 15.50
N TYR A 247 10.56 -13.22 15.49
CA TYR A 247 11.38 -13.05 14.28
C TYR A 247 12.21 -14.29 13.95
N ASP A 248 12.51 -15.12 14.94
CA ASP A 248 13.16 -16.42 14.73
C ASP A 248 12.24 -17.38 13.98
N LYS A 249 10.92 -17.22 14.16
CA LYS A 249 9.89 -18.00 13.46
C LYS A 249 9.61 -17.46 12.06
N MET A 250 9.67 -16.14 11.88
CA MET A 250 9.28 -15.51 10.62
C MET A 250 9.98 -14.17 10.38
N TYR A 251 10.39 -13.92 9.13
CA TYR A 251 10.99 -12.67 8.67
C TYR A 251 12.26 -12.17 9.38
N GLY A 252 12.89 -12.88 10.32
CA GLY A 252 14.16 -12.44 10.91
C GLY A 252 15.24 -12.14 9.87
N LYS A 253 15.35 -12.99 8.84
CA LYS A 253 16.27 -12.78 7.70
C LYS A 253 15.89 -11.56 6.85
N LEU A 254 14.61 -11.37 6.56
CA LEU A 254 14.11 -10.23 5.79
C LEU A 254 14.31 -8.91 6.55
N LEU A 255 14.04 -8.89 7.85
CA LEU A 255 14.29 -7.72 8.68
C LEU A 255 15.78 -7.37 8.67
N ALA A 256 16.65 -8.36 8.88
CA ALA A 256 18.09 -8.16 8.85
C ALA A 256 18.61 -7.67 7.49
N SER A 257 18.00 -8.08 6.37
CA SER A 257 18.38 -7.57 5.04
C SER A 257 17.92 -6.13 4.83
N MET A 258 16.72 -5.76 5.29
CA MET A 258 16.22 -4.39 5.26
C MET A 258 17.04 -3.43 6.13
N ASP A 259 17.49 -3.88 7.30
CA ASP A 259 18.26 -3.06 8.26
C ASP A 259 19.70 -2.79 7.79
N ARG A 260 20.20 -3.53 6.78
CA ARG A 260 21.50 -3.25 6.14
C ARG A 260 21.44 -2.12 5.12
N LEU A 261 20.26 -1.67 4.73
CA LEU A 261 20.08 -0.62 3.74
C LEU A 261 20.06 0.75 4.40
N PRO A 262 20.51 1.82 3.70
CA PRO A 262 20.32 3.18 4.16
C PRO A 262 18.84 3.47 4.41
N PRO A 263 18.50 4.35 5.39
CA PRO A 263 17.11 4.71 5.70
C PRO A 263 16.39 5.40 4.53
N LEU A 264 17.16 6.02 3.64
CA LEU A 264 16.70 6.67 2.42
C LEU A 264 17.79 6.50 1.36
N TYR A 265 17.44 5.93 0.21
CA TYR A 265 18.34 5.87 -0.95
C TYR A 265 17.53 5.88 -2.26
N ILE A 266 18.21 6.23 -3.37
CA ILE A 266 17.60 6.21 -4.70
C ILE A 266 18.12 4.99 -5.46
N ARG A 267 17.23 4.10 -5.84
CA ARG A 267 17.52 2.96 -6.70
C ARG A 267 17.40 3.38 -8.16
N SER A 268 18.44 3.13 -8.97
CA SER A 268 18.41 3.39 -10.42
C SER A 268 17.38 2.51 -11.15
N ALA A 269 17.07 2.90 -12.40
CA ALA A 269 16.09 2.24 -13.26
C ALA A 269 16.56 0.87 -13.80
N ALA A 270 17.87 0.70 -14.04
CA ALA A 270 18.43 -0.51 -14.64
C ALA A 270 18.54 -1.66 -13.63
N ALA A 271 18.10 -2.87 -14.01
CA ALA A 271 18.37 -4.06 -13.21
C ALA A 271 19.88 -4.33 -13.15
N GLY A 272 20.38 -4.54 -11.93
CA GLY A 272 21.78 -4.88 -11.71
C GLY A 272 22.76 -3.70 -11.76
N GLY A 273 22.28 -2.46 -11.96
CA GLY A 273 23.09 -1.30 -11.62
C GLY A 273 23.36 -1.32 -10.11
N ALA A 274 24.63 -1.28 -9.70
CA ALA A 274 24.98 -1.07 -8.30
C ALA A 274 24.14 0.11 -7.77
N ALA A 275 23.58 -0.03 -6.57
CA ALA A 275 22.85 1.07 -5.94
C ALA A 275 23.76 2.31 -6.03
N GLU A 276 23.36 3.30 -6.82
CA GLU A 276 24.01 4.59 -6.79
C GLU A 276 23.62 5.15 -5.43
N GLU A 277 24.46 4.83 -4.45
CA GLU A 277 24.39 5.46 -3.16
C GLU A 277 24.57 6.93 -3.47
N VAL A 278 23.49 7.69 -3.38
CA VAL A 278 23.59 9.12 -3.16
C VAL A 278 24.29 9.22 -1.81
N LEU A 279 25.62 9.15 -1.85
CA LEU A 279 26.49 8.95 -0.70
C LEU A 279 26.29 10.16 0.17
N VAL A 280 25.43 10.01 1.17
CA VAL A 280 25.24 11.01 2.19
C VAL A 280 26.38 10.83 3.17
N THR A 281 27.54 11.41 2.86
CA THR A 281 28.58 11.63 3.87
C THR A 281 28.14 12.79 4.77
N GLY A 282 27.07 12.58 5.52
CA GLY A 282 26.80 13.33 6.73
C GLY A 282 27.33 12.49 7.88
N HIS A 283 28.36 12.97 8.57
CA HIS A 283 29.00 12.31 9.71
C HIS A 283 28.00 11.65 10.66
N ALA A 284 27.82 10.33 10.53
CA ALA A 284 27.18 9.48 11.53
C ALA A 284 28.27 8.75 12.34
N GLU A 285 29.19 9.51 12.94
CA GLU A 285 29.87 9.05 14.15
C GLU A 285 29.05 9.53 15.35
N SER A 286 27.89 8.91 15.59
CA SER A 286 27.29 8.90 16.92
C SER A 286 26.25 7.81 17.04
N ALA A 287 26.44 7.02 18.09
CA ALA A 287 25.55 6.01 18.63
C ALA A 287 25.21 4.86 17.66
N ASN A 288 26.03 3.82 17.80
CA ASN A 288 25.55 2.46 18.00
C ASN A 288 24.50 2.45 19.13
N GLY A 289 23.33 3.04 18.87
CA GLY A 289 22.08 2.78 19.57
C GLY A 289 21.62 1.42 19.08
N ALA A 290 22.40 0.39 19.42
CA ALA A 290 21.87 -0.95 19.54
C ALA A 290 20.53 -0.76 20.27
N ARG A 291 19.46 -1.29 19.68
CA ARG A 291 18.36 -1.76 20.50
C ARG A 291 19.02 -2.68 21.53
N ALA A 292 19.32 -2.16 22.71
CA ALA A 292 19.33 -2.97 23.89
C ALA A 292 17.93 -3.57 23.88
N HIS A 293 17.86 -4.86 23.53
CA HIS A 293 16.74 -5.67 23.93
C HIS A 293 16.58 -5.39 25.42
N HIS A 294 15.58 -4.60 25.76
CA HIS A 294 15.24 -4.29 27.12
C HIS A 294 14.69 -5.61 27.67
N ALA A 295 15.60 -6.44 28.19
CA ALA A 295 15.29 -7.49 29.14
C ALA A 295 14.87 -6.79 30.44
N GLY A 296 13.69 -6.18 30.40
CA GLY A 296 13.00 -5.56 31.52
C GLY A 296 11.96 -6.54 32.03
N ALA A 297 12.11 -6.88 33.31
CA ALA A 297 11.34 -7.81 34.10
C ALA A 297 9.83 -7.92 33.80
N LEU A 298 9.37 -9.17 33.89
CA LEU A 298 7.99 -9.64 34.09
C LEU A 298 7.07 -8.60 34.74
N GLY A 299 5.96 -8.30 34.06
CA GLY A 299 4.84 -7.55 34.62
C GLY A 299 3.65 -7.52 33.66
N GLU A 300 2.71 -8.45 33.89
CA GLU A 300 1.35 -8.53 33.35
C GLU A 300 1.17 -8.84 31.85
N ARG A 301 0.75 -10.10 31.61
CA ARG A 301 0.11 -10.54 30.37
C ARG A 301 -1.18 -9.73 30.16
N MET A 302 -1.19 -8.75 29.27
CA MET A 302 -2.43 -8.30 28.65
C MET A 302 -2.91 -9.41 27.71
N ALA A 303 -3.92 -10.16 28.15
CA ALA A 303 -4.74 -10.94 27.24
C ALA A 303 -5.36 -9.95 26.24
N LEU A 304 -5.00 -10.09 24.96
CA LEU A 304 -5.75 -9.48 23.88
C LEU A 304 -7.12 -10.16 23.86
N GLU A 305 -8.10 -9.53 24.51
CA GLU A 305 -9.51 -9.86 24.32
C GLU A 305 -9.79 -9.91 22.81
N PRO A 306 -10.28 -11.04 22.27
CA PRO A 306 -10.63 -11.11 20.86
C PRO A 306 -11.77 -10.11 20.65
N ALA A 307 -11.49 -9.03 19.91
CA ALA A 307 -12.52 -8.15 19.41
C ALA A 307 -13.51 -9.01 18.61
N GLN A 308 -14.66 -9.32 19.22
CA GLN A 308 -15.81 -9.92 18.56
C GLN A 308 -16.29 -8.93 17.50
N THR A 309 -15.65 -8.98 16.35
CA THR A 309 -16.10 -8.26 15.16
C THR A 309 -17.29 -9.06 14.66
N ARG A 310 -18.51 -8.63 15.02
CA ARG A 310 -19.73 -9.10 14.37
C ARG A 310 -19.63 -8.75 12.90
N TYR A 311 -19.35 -9.76 12.08
CA TYR A 311 -19.51 -9.68 10.64
C TYR A 311 -21.01 -9.52 10.38
N VAL A 312 -21.47 -8.30 10.10
CA VAL A 312 -22.83 -8.08 9.60
C VAL A 312 -22.82 -8.55 8.15
N GLY A 313 -23.19 -9.81 7.94
CA GLY A 313 -23.44 -10.34 6.61
C GLY A 313 -24.54 -9.51 5.95
N LEU A 314 -24.24 -8.93 4.79
CA LEU A 314 -25.24 -8.43 3.86
C LEU A 314 -26.10 -9.64 3.46
N GLY A 315 -27.25 -9.78 4.11
CA GLY A 315 -28.21 -10.84 3.87
C GLY A 315 -28.76 -10.76 2.45
N ALA A 316 -28.70 -11.91 1.76
CA ALA A 316 -29.43 -12.16 0.54
C ALA A 316 -30.94 -11.98 0.79
N SER A 317 -31.59 -11.26 -0.12
CA SER A 317 -33.04 -11.09 -0.16
C SER A 317 -33.74 -12.42 -0.46
N ALA A 318 -34.51 -12.92 0.51
CA ALA A 318 -35.71 -13.72 0.26
C ALA A 318 -36.89 -12.76 0.55
N GLY A 319 -37.76 -12.42 -0.40
CA GLY A 319 -38.69 -13.35 -1.03
C GLY A 319 -39.96 -13.42 -0.17
N VAL A 320 -40.82 -12.41 -0.29
CA VAL A 320 -42.17 -12.40 0.31
C VAL A 320 -43.18 -12.06 -0.78
N GLU A 321 -43.73 -13.09 -1.40
CA GLU A 321 -45.13 -13.11 -1.85
C GLU A 321 -45.98 -13.45 -0.61
N ASP A 322 -47.02 -12.69 -0.29
CA ASP A 322 -48.32 -12.88 -0.92
C ASP A 322 -49.34 -11.85 -0.39
N ARG A 323 -50.21 -11.37 -1.28
CA ARG A 323 -51.32 -10.45 -0.99
C ARG A 323 -52.61 -11.27 -0.90
N VAL A 324 -53.25 -11.30 0.26
CA VAL A 324 -54.70 -11.55 0.36
C VAL A 324 -55.28 -10.68 1.45
N GLY A 325 -56.27 -9.86 1.10
CA GLY A 325 -57.01 -9.00 2.01
C GLY A 325 -58.14 -8.29 1.27
N VAL A 326 -59.20 -9.04 0.97
CA VAL A 326 -60.52 -8.54 0.58
C VAL A 326 -61.37 -8.45 1.86
N CYS A 327 -62.09 -7.33 1.98
CA CYS A 327 -63.03 -6.90 3.03
C CYS A 327 -62.42 -6.38 4.34
#